data_AF-A0A7S2U8V8-F1
#
_entry.id   AF-A0A7S2U8V8-F1
#
_cell.length_a   1.000
_cell.length_b   1.000
_cell.length_c   1.000
_cell.angle_alpha   90.00
_cell.angle_beta   90.00
_cell.angle_gamma   90.00
#
_symmetry.space_group_name_H-M   'P 1'
#
loop_
_entity.id
_entity.type
_entity.pdbx_description
1 polymer ?
#
loop_
_entity_poly.entity_id
_entity_poly.type
_entity_poly.pdbx_seq_one_letter_code
_entity_poly.pdbx_strand_id
1 'polypeptide(L)'
;SFQYWLGGSPENLQSLLQMVAQDYVEPVKKFMVGKEKLVNVEPVLLPDKAIWHPVAPSIVFETSTAYFEWYNKEFCPDAGIDPMNARTIGLILQKSHINTKDDTHYVSLISELESRGARVVPIYSGGLDFSGPVEEFFYDNTGKVVVDTVINLTGFALVGGPASQDHKKAAKVLKKLNRPYMCAVPLVFQSFEEWQASELGLHPIQVALQVSLPEIDGAIEPIIYAGREGATGRSVPLADRVNLLADRAMKWSNLRTKPKVDKKIAITIFSFPPDKGNVGTAAY
;
A
#
# COMPACT_ATOMS: atom_id res chain seq x y z
N SER A 1 26.90 -7.78 -10.89
CA SER A 1 25.73 -7.93 -11.80
C SER A 1 24.45 -8.25 -11.05
N PHE A 2 24.38 -9.35 -10.29
CA PHE A 2 23.11 -9.80 -9.66
C PHE A 2 22.52 -8.80 -8.64
N GLN A 3 23.34 -8.10 -7.87
CA GLN A 3 22.86 -7.08 -6.92
C GLN A 3 22.12 -5.91 -7.60
N TYR A 4 22.53 -5.51 -8.81
CA TYR A 4 21.78 -4.50 -9.57
C TYR A 4 20.38 -4.99 -9.96
N TRP A 5 20.29 -6.25 -10.36
CA TRP A 5 19.00 -6.87 -10.68
C TRP A 5 18.09 -6.95 -9.44
N LEU A 6 18.66 -7.32 -8.29
CA LEU A 6 17.92 -7.35 -7.01
C LEU A 6 17.45 -5.98 -6.54
N GLY A 7 18.24 -4.92 -6.79
CA GLY A 7 17.86 -3.54 -6.48
C GLY A 7 16.67 -3.06 -7.34
N GLY A 8 16.67 -3.41 -8.63
CA GLY A 8 15.51 -3.24 -9.52
C GLY A 8 15.12 -1.80 -9.87
N SER A 9 15.80 -0.80 -9.32
CA SER A 9 15.57 0.61 -9.65
C SER A 9 16.04 0.96 -11.06
N PRO A 10 15.49 2.00 -11.69
CA PRO A 10 15.97 2.49 -12.99
C PRO A 10 17.49 2.74 -12.99
N GLU A 11 18.04 3.29 -11.90
CA GLU A 11 19.47 3.56 -11.74
C GLU A 11 20.28 2.26 -11.61
N ASN A 12 19.76 1.26 -10.89
CA ASN A 12 20.41 -0.05 -10.83
C ASN A 12 20.40 -0.75 -12.19
N LEU A 13 19.28 -0.74 -12.91
CA LEU A 13 19.16 -1.37 -14.22
C LEU A 13 20.02 -0.66 -15.27
N GLN A 14 20.10 0.67 -15.23
CA GLN A 14 21.03 1.43 -16.06
C GLN A 14 22.47 1.03 -15.79
N SER A 15 22.88 0.97 -14.52
CA SER A 15 24.24 0.56 -14.13
C SER A 15 24.53 -0.89 -14.51
N LEU A 16 23.54 -1.79 -14.42
CA LEU A 16 23.64 -3.17 -14.89
C LEU A 16 23.90 -3.23 -16.39
N LEU A 17 23.12 -2.51 -17.19
CA LEU A 17 23.25 -2.48 -18.65
C LEU A 17 24.59 -1.87 -19.08
N GLN A 18 25.00 -0.78 -18.44
CA GLN A 18 26.30 -0.14 -18.68
C GLN A 18 27.46 -1.08 -18.36
N MET A 19 27.43 -1.75 -17.20
CA MET A 19 28.40 -2.76 -16.79
C MET A 19 28.45 -3.93 -17.80
N VAL A 20 27.29 -4.50 -18.17
CA VAL A 20 27.24 -5.62 -19.13
C VAL A 20 27.77 -5.19 -20.50
N ALA A 21 27.36 -4.03 -20.99
CA ALA A 21 27.77 -3.52 -22.29
C ALA A 21 29.29 -3.28 -22.36
N GLN A 22 29.86 -2.57 -21.40
CA GLN A 22 31.27 -2.19 -21.46
C GLN A 22 32.22 -3.36 -21.18
N ASP A 23 31.83 -4.31 -20.33
CA ASP A 23 32.71 -5.40 -19.90
C ASP A 23 32.57 -6.68 -20.75
N TYR A 24 31.39 -6.92 -21.35
CA TYR A 24 31.07 -8.19 -22.02
C TYR A 24 30.60 -8.07 -23.48
N VAL A 25 30.24 -6.89 -23.98
CA VAL A 25 29.82 -6.71 -25.38
C VAL A 25 31.03 -6.28 -26.23
N GLU A 26 31.60 -7.21 -26.99
CA GLU A 26 32.83 -7.02 -27.77
C GLU A 26 32.87 -5.76 -28.66
N PRO A 27 31.81 -5.44 -29.46
CA PRO A 27 31.77 -4.19 -30.22
C PRO A 27 31.91 -2.92 -29.34
N VAL A 28 31.26 -2.90 -28.18
CA VAL A 28 31.32 -1.78 -27.23
C VAL A 28 32.70 -1.71 -26.59
N LYS A 29 33.25 -2.84 -26.16
CA LYS A 29 34.59 -2.92 -25.57
C LYS A 29 35.67 -2.37 -26.49
N LYS A 30 35.62 -2.70 -27.79
CA LYS A 30 36.52 -2.15 -28.81
C LYS A 30 36.35 -0.65 -29.01
N PHE A 31 35.12 -0.16 -29.00
CA PHE A 31 34.81 1.28 -29.11
C PHE A 31 35.27 2.11 -27.90
N MET A 32 35.33 1.47 -26.72
CA MET A 32 35.74 2.10 -25.45
C MET A 32 37.26 2.09 -25.21
N VAL A 33 38.07 1.51 -26.10
CA VAL A 33 39.53 1.53 -25.97
C VAL A 33 40.04 2.98 -26.02
N GLY A 34 40.79 3.37 -25.00
CA GLY A 34 41.33 4.74 -24.86
C GLY A 34 40.31 5.78 -24.36
N LYS A 35 39.09 5.37 -24.00
CA LYS A 35 38.07 6.22 -23.36
C LYS A 35 37.94 5.87 -21.89
N GLU A 36 37.51 6.83 -21.08
CA GLU A 36 37.14 6.56 -19.69
C GLU A 36 35.92 5.62 -19.64
N LYS A 37 35.95 4.66 -18.70
CA LYS A 37 34.80 3.79 -18.46
C LYS A 37 33.63 4.61 -17.93
N LEU A 38 32.41 4.19 -18.28
CA LEU A 38 31.23 4.77 -17.66
C LEU A 38 31.26 4.47 -16.16
N VAL A 39 31.00 5.51 -15.36
CA VAL A 39 30.91 5.38 -13.92
C VAL A 39 29.57 4.73 -13.59
N ASN A 40 29.64 3.50 -13.09
CA ASN A 40 28.45 2.80 -12.58
C ASN A 40 28.19 3.27 -11.15
N VAL A 41 26.93 3.49 -10.81
CA VAL A 41 26.53 3.78 -9.42
C VAL A 41 26.54 2.48 -8.64
N GLU A 42 27.02 2.44 -7.39
CA GLU A 42 26.93 1.24 -6.56
C GLU A 42 25.47 0.77 -6.39
N PRO A 43 25.19 -0.55 -6.34
CA PRO A 43 23.83 -1.05 -6.25
C PRO A 43 23.18 -0.65 -4.93
N VAL A 44 22.22 0.27 -5.01
CA VAL A 44 21.34 0.60 -3.87
C VAL A 44 20.35 -0.55 -3.64
N LEU A 45 20.38 -1.12 -2.44
CA LEU A 45 19.47 -2.19 -2.01
C LEU A 45 18.60 -1.68 -0.86
N LEU A 46 17.28 -1.76 -1.03
CA LEU A 46 16.36 -1.46 0.06
C LEU A 46 16.34 -2.62 1.07
N PRO A 47 16.19 -2.34 2.38
CA PRO A 47 16.02 -3.37 3.41
C PRO A 47 14.74 -4.17 3.17
N ASP A 48 14.63 -5.35 3.78
CA ASP A 48 13.47 -6.23 3.61
C ASP A 48 12.17 -5.67 4.19
N LYS A 49 12.26 -4.77 5.16
CA LYS A 49 11.12 -4.07 5.73
C LYS A 49 11.56 -2.70 6.18
N ALA A 50 10.74 -1.70 5.95
CA ALA A 50 10.96 -0.35 6.42
C ALA A 50 9.67 0.46 6.28
N ILE A 51 9.74 1.69 6.74
CA ILE A 51 8.77 2.74 6.44
C ILE A 51 9.29 3.51 5.22
N TRP A 52 8.44 3.76 4.24
CA TRP A 52 8.73 4.55 3.05
C TRP A 52 7.83 5.79 3.02
N HIS A 53 8.34 6.90 2.49
CA HIS A 53 7.53 8.09 2.24
C HIS A 53 8.05 8.81 0.99
N PRO A 54 7.17 9.28 0.08
CA PRO A 54 7.61 9.79 -1.23
C PRO A 54 8.46 11.06 -1.18
N VAL A 55 8.32 11.85 -0.12
CA VAL A 55 9.04 13.12 0.07
C VAL A 55 10.03 13.09 1.24
N ALA A 56 10.35 11.90 1.74
CA ALA A 56 11.34 11.77 2.79
C ALA A 56 12.76 12.11 2.29
N PRO A 57 13.63 12.65 3.17
CA PRO A 57 15.02 12.95 2.83
C PRO A 57 15.85 11.67 2.61
N SER A 58 15.52 10.58 3.31
CA SER A 58 16.07 9.26 3.07
C SER A 58 15.13 8.43 2.21
N ILE A 59 15.68 7.46 1.46
CA ILE A 59 14.86 6.58 0.61
C ILE A 59 13.86 5.79 1.46
N VAL A 60 14.27 5.34 2.65
CA VAL A 60 13.43 4.62 3.63
C VAL A 60 13.87 4.93 5.07
N PHE A 61 13.06 4.54 6.05
CA PHE A 61 13.39 4.53 7.47
C PHE A 61 13.27 3.12 8.04
N GLU A 62 14.37 2.57 8.55
CA GLU A 62 14.41 1.24 9.16
C GLU A 62 13.82 1.20 10.59
N THR A 63 13.58 2.36 11.20
CA THR A 63 12.98 2.45 12.54
C THR A 63 11.83 3.45 12.58
N SER A 64 10.80 3.14 13.37
CA SER A 64 9.66 4.04 13.62
C SER A 64 10.10 5.34 14.31
N THR A 65 11.13 5.28 15.16
CA THR A 65 11.65 6.46 15.85
C THR A 65 12.23 7.48 14.88
N ALA A 66 13.09 7.05 13.94
CA ALA A 66 13.65 7.94 12.92
C ALA A 66 12.56 8.51 12.01
N TYR A 67 11.58 7.68 11.61
CA TYR A 67 10.45 8.13 10.82
C TYR A 67 9.64 9.22 11.54
N PHE A 68 9.23 8.97 12.79
CA PHE A 68 8.41 9.93 13.54
C PHE A 68 9.17 11.18 13.99
N GLU A 69 10.49 11.11 14.12
CA GLU A 69 11.31 12.30 14.35
C GLU A 69 11.20 13.26 13.17
N TRP A 70 11.48 12.78 11.96
CA TRP A 70 11.32 13.58 10.75
C TRP A 70 9.85 13.96 10.51
N TYR A 71 8.95 12.98 10.53
CA TYR A 71 7.57 13.17 10.11
C TYR A 71 6.80 14.11 11.04
N ASN A 72 6.97 14.01 12.36
CA ASN A 72 6.22 14.85 13.30
C ASN A 72 6.87 16.22 13.54
N LYS A 73 8.21 16.35 13.44
CA LYS A 73 8.91 17.61 13.73
C LYS A 73 9.15 18.48 12.50
N GLU A 74 9.22 17.88 11.32
CA GLU A 74 9.53 18.60 10.08
C GLU A 74 8.34 18.55 9.11
N PHE A 75 7.97 17.36 8.63
CA PHE A 75 6.96 17.24 7.59
C PHE A 75 5.55 17.68 8.01
N CYS A 76 5.03 17.18 9.13
CA CYS A 76 3.68 17.50 9.59
C CYS A 76 3.46 19.01 9.80
N PRO A 77 4.35 19.74 10.49
CA PRO A 77 4.27 21.21 10.59
C PRO A 77 4.21 21.92 9.23
N ASP A 78 5.08 21.53 8.28
CA ASP A 78 5.12 22.13 6.95
C ASP A 78 3.85 21.83 6.13
N ALA A 79 3.28 20.64 6.32
CA ALA A 79 2.04 20.20 5.67
C ALA A 79 0.76 20.70 6.38
N GLY A 80 0.87 21.40 7.52
CA GLY A 80 -0.28 21.86 8.30
C GLY A 80 -1.05 20.74 9.03
N ILE A 81 -0.39 19.62 9.29
CA ILE A 81 -0.94 18.45 10.01
C ILE A 81 -0.56 18.58 11.49
N ASP A 82 -1.55 18.51 12.40
CA ASP A 82 -1.27 18.50 13.84
C ASP A 82 -0.81 17.11 14.31
N PRO A 83 0.48 16.91 14.64
CA PRO A 83 1.00 15.58 14.94
C PRO A 83 0.38 14.96 16.21
N MET A 84 -0.17 15.77 17.12
CA MET A 84 -0.71 15.32 18.40
C MET A 84 -2.15 14.84 18.31
N ASN A 85 -2.96 15.46 17.44
CA ASN A 85 -4.39 15.20 17.34
C ASN A 85 -4.81 14.58 16.00
N ALA A 86 -3.93 14.58 14.99
CA ALA A 86 -4.22 13.99 13.70
C ALA A 86 -4.46 12.48 13.81
N ARG A 87 -5.41 12.03 12.99
CA ARG A 87 -5.69 10.61 12.77
C ARG A 87 -4.51 9.98 12.05
N THR A 88 -4.12 8.79 12.46
CA THR A 88 -2.99 8.09 11.84
C THR A 88 -3.47 6.89 11.03
N ILE A 89 -3.12 6.83 9.74
CA ILE A 89 -3.49 5.75 8.83
C ILE A 89 -2.24 4.95 8.46
N GLY A 90 -2.26 3.67 8.79
CA GLY A 90 -1.21 2.74 8.35
C GLY A 90 -1.48 2.26 6.94
N LEU A 91 -0.46 2.28 6.07
CA LEU A 91 -0.54 1.70 4.72
C LEU A 91 0.41 0.52 4.63
N ILE A 92 -0.04 -0.57 4.01
CA ILE A 92 0.82 -1.73 3.70
C ILE A 92 1.07 -1.75 2.19
N LEU A 93 2.34 -1.63 1.82
CA LEU A 93 2.82 -1.51 0.44
C LEU A 93 3.63 -2.75 0.04
N GLN A 94 3.75 -2.99 -1.26
CA GLN A 94 4.72 -3.94 -1.79
C GLN A 94 6.04 -3.24 -2.13
N LYS A 95 7.16 -3.82 -1.70
CA LYS A 95 8.53 -3.31 -2.00
C LYS A 95 8.82 -3.18 -3.49
N SER A 96 8.22 -4.05 -4.33
CA SER A 96 8.41 -4.08 -5.77
C SER A 96 8.15 -2.72 -6.43
N HIS A 97 7.00 -2.10 -6.13
CA HIS A 97 6.60 -0.81 -6.69
C HIS A 97 7.54 0.33 -6.27
N ILE A 98 8.08 0.28 -5.05
CA ILE A 98 9.06 1.25 -4.54
C ILE A 98 10.39 1.06 -5.28
N ASN A 99 10.87 -0.18 -5.37
CA ASN A 99 12.10 -0.51 -6.10
C ASN A 99 12.03 -0.04 -7.55
N THR A 100 10.93 -0.32 -8.26
CA THR A 100 10.79 0.01 -9.68
C THR A 100 10.40 1.46 -9.95
N LYS A 101 10.16 2.27 -8.92
CA LYS A 101 9.55 3.62 -9.03
C LYS A 101 8.23 3.61 -9.80
N ASP A 102 7.46 2.53 -9.64
CA ASP A 102 6.08 2.40 -10.14
C ASP A 102 5.11 2.63 -8.99
N ASP A 103 5.26 3.77 -8.31
CA ASP A 103 4.66 4.09 -7.02
C ASP A 103 3.65 5.24 -7.07
N THR A 104 3.38 5.80 -8.26
CA THR A 104 2.49 6.97 -8.46
C THR A 104 1.14 6.83 -7.73
N HIS A 105 0.57 5.62 -7.76
CA HIS A 105 -0.68 5.30 -7.08
C HIS A 105 -0.56 5.32 -5.54
N TYR A 106 0.59 4.91 -4.98
CA TYR A 106 0.89 5.07 -3.56
C TYR A 106 1.07 6.54 -3.19
N VAL A 107 1.87 7.28 -3.98
CA VAL A 107 2.09 8.73 -3.77
C VAL A 107 0.76 9.46 -3.71
N SER A 108 -0.14 9.17 -4.65
CA SER A 108 -1.44 9.84 -4.75
C SER A 108 -2.31 9.59 -3.54
N LEU A 109 -2.38 8.35 -3.03
CA LEU A 109 -3.17 8.06 -1.83
C LEU A 109 -2.54 8.65 -0.56
N ILE A 110 -1.21 8.62 -0.43
CA ILE A 110 -0.51 9.25 0.70
C ILE A 110 -0.84 10.74 0.73
N SER A 111 -0.64 11.45 -0.39
CA SER A 111 -0.95 12.87 -0.50
C SER A 111 -2.43 13.18 -0.24
N GLU A 112 -3.35 12.33 -0.69
CA GLU A 112 -4.79 12.52 -0.50
C GLU A 112 -5.21 12.31 0.98
N LEU A 113 -4.53 11.43 1.71
CA LEU A 113 -4.75 11.27 3.16
C LEU A 113 -4.17 12.46 3.94
N GLU A 114 -2.96 12.90 3.58
CA GLU A 114 -2.28 14.04 4.21
C GLU A 114 -3.04 15.35 3.99
N SER A 115 -3.61 15.57 2.80
CA SER A 115 -4.45 16.73 2.51
C SER A 115 -5.72 16.80 3.36
N ARG A 116 -6.17 15.67 3.94
CA ARG A 116 -7.27 15.59 4.92
C ARG A 116 -6.81 15.78 6.37
N GLY A 117 -5.55 16.14 6.59
CA GLY A 117 -4.96 16.31 7.92
C GLY A 117 -4.68 14.98 8.63
N ALA A 118 -4.53 13.88 7.88
CA ALA A 118 -4.14 12.59 8.44
C ALA A 118 -2.61 12.46 8.44
N ARG A 119 -2.08 11.82 9.48
CA ARG A 119 -0.75 11.25 9.46
C ARG A 119 -0.80 9.91 8.73
N VAL A 120 0.21 9.60 7.96
CA VAL A 120 0.31 8.33 7.24
C VAL A 120 1.52 7.55 7.75
N VAL A 121 1.46 6.22 7.78
CA VAL A 121 2.61 5.35 8.11
C VAL A 121 2.71 4.26 7.03
N PRO A 122 3.45 4.49 5.93
CA PRO A 122 3.54 3.55 4.82
C PRO A 122 4.65 2.52 5.06
N ILE A 123 4.27 1.29 5.40
CA ILE A 123 5.20 0.18 5.66
C ILE A 123 5.23 -0.76 4.46
N TYR A 124 6.35 -1.43 4.25
CA TYR A 124 6.44 -2.48 3.24
C TYR A 124 7.14 -3.74 3.77
N SER A 125 6.96 -4.84 3.03
CA SER A 125 7.76 -6.06 3.14
C SER A 125 8.36 -6.42 1.78
N GLY A 126 9.57 -6.97 1.79
CA GLY A 126 10.22 -7.58 0.63
C GLY A 126 9.75 -9.01 0.40
N GLY A 127 9.15 -9.64 1.41
CA GLY A 127 8.45 -10.91 1.29
C GLY A 127 6.93 -10.71 1.16
N LEU A 128 6.21 -11.84 1.23
CA LEU A 128 4.74 -11.88 1.25
C LEU A 128 4.17 -11.97 2.67
N ASP A 129 5.02 -11.84 3.68
CA ASP A 129 4.60 -11.73 5.07
C ASP A 129 4.69 -10.26 5.51
N PHE A 130 3.53 -9.61 5.62
CA PHE A 130 3.41 -8.24 6.08
C PHE A 130 3.15 -8.15 7.59
N SER A 131 3.02 -9.27 8.30
CA SER A 131 2.80 -9.26 9.75
C SER A 131 4.00 -8.73 10.53
N GLY A 132 5.22 -9.03 10.09
CA GLY A 132 6.45 -8.53 10.72
C GLY A 132 6.50 -6.99 10.72
N PRO A 133 6.41 -6.32 9.56
CA PRO A 133 6.33 -4.86 9.48
C PRO A 133 5.16 -4.27 10.28
N VAL A 134 3.99 -4.92 10.30
CA VAL A 134 2.84 -4.47 11.12
C VAL A 134 3.19 -4.50 12.61
N GLU A 135 3.79 -5.58 13.12
CA GLU A 135 4.15 -5.70 14.53
C GLU A 135 5.28 -4.76 14.96
N GLU A 136 6.12 -4.33 14.01
CA GLU A 136 7.29 -3.48 14.28
C GLU A 136 6.99 -1.99 14.15
N PHE A 137 6.25 -1.58 13.11
CA PHE A 137 6.11 -0.16 12.74
C PHE A 137 4.76 0.44 13.10
N PHE A 138 3.73 -0.36 13.38
CA PHE A 138 2.42 0.15 13.85
C PHE A 138 2.32 0.23 15.38
N TYR A 139 3.43 0.01 16.08
CA TYR A 139 3.55 0.17 17.52
C TYR A 139 4.68 1.18 17.81
N ASP A 140 4.53 1.96 18.88
CA ASP A 140 5.61 2.77 19.41
C ASP A 140 6.53 1.94 20.31
N ASN A 141 7.61 2.56 20.80
CA ASN A 141 8.59 1.91 21.68
C ASN A 141 8.00 1.45 23.03
N THR A 142 6.78 1.87 23.38
CA THR A 142 6.06 1.44 24.59
C THR A 142 5.09 0.28 24.31
N GLY A 143 4.97 -0.15 23.06
CA GLY A 143 4.02 -1.18 22.63
C GLY A 143 2.60 -0.65 22.43
N LYS A 144 2.39 0.66 22.37
CA LYS A 144 1.10 1.25 22.07
C LYS A 144 0.93 1.35 20.55
N VAL A 145 -0.25 0.95 20.07
CA VAL A 145 -0.61 1.06 18.66
C VAL A 145 -0.69 2.53 18.25
N VAL A 146 0.04 2.91 17.19
CA VAL A 146 0.12 4.28 16.68
C VAL A 146 -0.88 4.59 15.58
N VAL A 147 -1.45 3.58 14.92
CA VAL A 147 -2.42 3.72 13.82
C VAL A 147 -3.86 3.60 14.31
N ASP A 148 -4.78 4.31 13.67
CA ASP A 148 -6.22 4.27 13.92
C ASP A 148 -6.97 3.38 12.93
N THR A 149 -6.45 3.24 11.71
CA THR A 149 -7.00 2.41 10.63
C THR A 149 -5.85 1.96 9.73
N VAL A 150 -5.96 0.76 9.16
CA VAL A 150 -4.97 0.19 8.25
C VAL A 150 -5.59 -0.04 6.88
N ILE A 151 -4.86 0.33 5.83
CA ILE A 151 -5.20 0.00 4.45
C ILE A 151 -4.09 -0.88 3.87
N ASN A 152 -4.43 -2.11 3.54
CA ASN A 152 -3.58 -2.97 2.74
C ASN A 152 -3.76 -2.63 1.25
N LEU A 153 -2.70 -2.11 0.63
CA LEU A 153 -2.69 -1.70 -0.77
C LEU A 153 -2.14 -2.78 -1.71
N THR A 154 -1.71 -3.92 -1.15
CA THR A 154 -1.12 -5.02 -1.91
C THR A 154 -2.16 -5.81 -2.72
N GLY A 155 -3.45 -5.73 -2.34
CA GLY A 155 -4.50 -6.56 -2.90
C GLY A 155 -4.35 -8.06 -2.61
N PHE A 156 -3.59 -8.45 -1.59
CA PHE A 156 -3.42 -9.84 -1.17
C PHE A 156 -3.70 -10.01 0.33
N ALA A 157 -3.72 -11.28 0.77
CA ALA A 157 -3.76 -11.61 2.19
C ALA A 157 -2.57 -10.97 2.94
N LEU A 158 -2.73 -10.70 4.23
CA LEU A 158 -1.70 -10.08 5.06
C LEU A 158 -0.46 -10.99 5.20
N VAL A 159 -0.66 -12.30 5.23
CA VAL A 159 0.41 -13.29 5.38
C VAL A 159 0.27 -14.34 4.30
N GLY A 160 1.16 -14.26 3.32
CA GLY A 160 1.29 -15.22 2.23
C GLY A 160 0.95 -14.63 0.86
N GLY A 161 1.18 -15.46 -0.16
CA GLY A 161 0.94 -15.13 -1.57
C GLY A 161 -0.27 -15.87 -2.14
N PRO A 162 -0.53 -15.74 -3.45
CA PRO A 162 -1.57 -16.49 -4.14
C PRO A 162 -1.47 -18.02 -3.96
N ALA A 163 -0.26 -18.55 -3.81
CA ALA A 163 -0.02 -20.00 -3.71
C ALA A 163 -0.13 -20.58 -2.29
N SER A 164 0.02 -19.77 -1.24
CA SER A 164 -0.02 -20.23 0.15
C SER A 164 -0.26 -19.05 1.09
N GLN A 165 -1.25 -19.17 1.97
CA GLN A 165 -1.69 -18.14 2.91
C GLN A 165 -1.75 -18.70 4.35
N ASP A 166 -1.42 -17.85 5.33
CA ASP A 166 -1.58 -18.15 6.76
C ASP A 166 -2.56 -17.17 7.41
N HIS A 167 -3.85 -17.40 7.15
CA HIS A 167 -4.94 -16.62 7.71
C HIS A 167 -5.01 -16.69 9.25
N LYS A 168 -4.49 -17.76 9.88
CA LYS A 168 -4.46 -17.90 11.34
C LYS A 168 -3.47 -16.91 11.95
N LYS A 169 -2.28 -16.79 11.35
CA LYS A 169 -1.30 -15.78 11.75
C LYS A 169 -1.81 -14.36 11.46
N ALA A 170 -2.41 -14.13 10.29
CA ALA A 170 -3.02 -12.85 9.96
C ALA A 170 -4.08 -12.43 10.99
N ALA A 171 -5.02 -13.32 11.30
CA ALA A 171 -6.06 -13.08 12.31
C ALA A 171 -5.46 -12.77 13.69
N LYS A 172 -4.42 -13.49 14.14
CA LYS A 172 -3.75 -13.23 15.42
C LYS A 172 -3.15 -11.82 15.47
N VAL A 173 -2.47 -11.41 14.40
CA VAL A 173 -1.78 -10.12 14.30
C VAL A 173 -2.79 -8.98 14.22
N LEU A 174 -3.80 -9.10 13.36
CA LEU A 174 -4.87 -8.10 13.21
C LEU A 174 -5.73 -7.99 14.48
N LYS A 175 -6.00 -9.11 15.16
CA LYS A 175 -6.71 -9.11 16.45
C LYS A 175 -5.92 -8.39 17.55
N LYS A 176 -4.61 -8.58 17.59
CA LYS A 176 -3.70 -7.87 18.52
C LYS A 176 -3.67 -6.37 18.20
N LEU A 177 -3.58 -5.99 16.93
CA LEU A 177 -3.61 -4.60 16.49
C LEU A 177 -4.96 -3.93 16.82
N ASN A 178 -6.06 -4.66 16.65
CA ASN A 178 -7.43 -4.25 16.99
C ASN A 178 -7.79 -2.88 16.38
N ARG A 179 -7.60 -2.75 15.07
CA ARG A 179 -7.95 -1.59 14.24
C ARG A 179 -8.74 -2.03 13.01
N PRO A 180 -9.58 -1.16 12.44
CA PRO A 180 -10.20 -1.43 11.13
C PRO A 180 -9.12 -1.73 10.10
N TYR A 181 -9.30 -2.81 9.37
CA TYR A 181 -8.38 -3.31 8.37
C TYR A 181 -9.10 -3.35 7.03
N MET A 182 -8.72 -2.44 6.14
CA MET A 182 -9.23 -2.34 4.78
C MET A 182 -8.24 -3.02 3.84
N CYS A 183 -8.71 -3.64 2.77
CA CYS A 183 -7.83 -4.12 1.69
C CYS A 183 -8.32 -3.51 0.38
N ALA A 184 -7.54 -2.58 -0.16
CA ALA A 184 -7.86 -1.94 -1.43
C ALA A 184 -7.33 -2.80 -2.59
N VAL A 185 -8.02 -2.72 -3.73
CA VAL A 185 -7.74 -3.56 -4.90
C VAL A 185 -6.94 -2.74 -5.93
N PRO A 186 -5.64 -3.02 -6.15
CA PRO A 186 -4.96 -2.56 -7.34
C PRO A 186 -5.36 -3.44 -8.52
N LEU A 187 -5.77 -2.86 -9.66
CA LEU A 187 -6.06 -3.65 -10.86
C LEU A 187 -4.75 -4.14 -11.48
N VAL A 188 -4.38 -5.39 -11.17
CA VAL A 188 -3.11 -6.01 -11.62
C VAL A 188 -3.27 -6.73 -12.96
N PHE A 189 -4.45 -7.30 -13.23
CA PHE A 189 -4.71 -8.16 -14.38
C PHE A 189 -5.65 -7.55 -15.43
N GLN A 190 -6.15 -6.35 -15.15
CA GLN A 190 -6.99 -5.59 -16.07
C GLN A 190 -6.59 -4.13 -16.00
N SER A 191 -6.66 -3.45 -17.13
CA SER A 191 -6.59 -2.00 -17.21
C SER A 191 -7.83 -1.37 -16.58
N PHE A 192 -7.75 -0.06 -16.36
CA PHE A 192 -8.91 0.70 -15.89
C PHE A 192 -10.04 0.68 -16.92
N GLU A 193 -9.70 0.82 -18.20
CA GLU A 193 -10.64 0.85 -19.31
C GLU A 193 -11.39 -0.47 -19.43
N GLU A 194 -10.68 -1.60 -19.32
CA GLU A 194 -11.28 -2.94 -19.31
C GLU A 194 -12.22 -3.13 -18.11
N TRP A 195 -11.81 -2.67 -16.93
CA TRP A 195 -12.66 -2.74 -15.74
C TRP A 195 -13.93 -1.90 -15.90
N GLN A 196 -13.82 -0.68 -16.42
CA GLN A 196 -14.94 0.24 -16.58
C GLN A 196 -15.93 -0.24 -17.66
N ALA A 197 -15.43 -0.87 -18.73
CA ALA A 197 -16.27 -1.44 -19.78
C ALA A 197 -16.89 -2.80 -19.41
N SER A 198 -16.45 -3.43 -18.32
CA SER A 198 -16.89 -4.76 -17.89
C SER A 198 -18.24 -4.72 -17.16
N GLU A 199 -19.23 -5.45 -17.67
CA GLU A 199 -20.52 -5.66 -16.96
C GLU A 199 -20.34 -6.49 -15.67
N LEU A 200 -19.29 -7.31 -15.58
CA LEU A 200 -18.98 -8.14 -14.41
C LEU A 200 -18.14 -7.38 -13.37
N GLY A 201 -17.55 -6.24 -13.73
CA GLY A 201 -16.55 -5.56 -12.91
C GLY A 201 -15.21 -6.32 -12.91
N LEU A 202 -14.74 -6.78 -11.74
CA LEU A 202 -13.46 -7.47 -11.61
C LEU A 202 -13.44 -8.81 -12.36
N HIS A 203 -12.35 -9.12 -13.05
CA HIS A 203 -12.12 -10.46 -13.59
C HIS A 203 -12.19 -11.53 -12.48
N PRO A 204 -12.78 -12.73 -12.71
CA PRO A 204 -12.98 -13.74 -11.65
C PRO A 204 -11.70 -14.12 -10.88
N ILE A 205 -10.55 -14.18 -11.57
CA ILE A 205 -9.25 -14.44 -10.93
C ILE A 205 -8.89 -13.32 -9.93
N GLN A 206 -9.20 -12.06 -10.26
CA GLN A 206 -8.98 -10.93 -9.36
C GLN A 206 -9.92 -10.96 -8.16
N VAL A 207 -11.19 -11.34 -8.36
CA VAL A 207 -12.13 -11.52 -7.24
C VAL A 207 -11.58 -12.54 -6.25
N ALA A 208 -11.17 -13.72 -6.74
CA ALA A 208 -10.63 -14.76 -5.88
C ALA A 208 -9.39 -14.30 -5.09
N LEU A 209 -8.44 -13.64 -5.76
CA LEU A 209 -7.15 -13.27 -5.15
C LEU A 209 -7.20 -11.99 -4.32
N GLN A 210 -7.94 -10.98 -4.78
CA GLN A 210 -7.89 -9.62 -4.24
C GLN A 210 -9.12 -9.22 -3.42
N VAL A 211 -10.18 -10.03 -3.46
CA VAL A 211 -11.38 -9.83 -2.63
C VAL A 211 -11.52 -10.99 -1.65
N SER A 212 -11.67 -12.23 -2.14
CA SER A 212 -11.97 -13.37 -1.28
C SER A 212 -10.86 -13.71 -0.29
N LEU A 213 -9.58 -13.68 -0.69
CA LEU A 213 -8.48 -13.96 0.25
C LEU A 213 -8.37 -12.89 1.36
N PRO A 214 -8.37 -11.57 1.08
CA PRO A 214 -8.44 -10.57 2.14
C PRO A 214 -9.71 -10.64 3.01
N GLU A 215 -10.85 -11.05 2.48
CA GLU A 215 -12.07 -11.25 3.28
C GLU A 215 -11.89 -12.33 4.35
N ILE A 216 -11.12 -13.39 4.08
CA ILE A 216 -10.79 -14.43 5.06
C ILE A 216 -9.93 -13.86 6.21
N ASP A 217 -9.10 -12.85 5.94
CA ASP A 217 -8.35 -12.11 6.98
C ASP A 217 -9.26 -11.14 7.78
N GLY A 218 -10.51 -10.94 7.35
CA GLY A 218 -11.45 -9.99 7.92
C GLY A 218 -11.30 -8.57 7.36
N ALA A 219 -10.73 -8.42 6.16
CA ALA A 219 -10.65 -7.13 5.49
C ALA A 219 -12.03 -6.60 5.11
N ILE A 220 -12.17 -5.28 5.14
CA ILE A 220 -13.40 -4.57 4.75
C ILE A 220 -13.16 -3.71 3.50
N GLU A 221 -14.26 -3.40 2.80
CA GLU A 221 -14.32 -2.42 1.71
C GLU A 221 -13.26 -2.62 0.61
N PRO A 222 -13.40 -3.63 -0.27
CA PRO A 222 -12.49 -3.92 -1.38
C PRO A 222 -12.60 -2.88 -2.51
N ILE A 223 -12.25 -1.63 -2.21
CA ILE A 223 -12.32 -0.51 -3.14
C ILE A 223 -11.15 -0.60 -4.10
N ILE A 224 -11.45 -0.60 -5.39
CA ILE A 224 -10.44 -0.46 -6.44
C ILE A 224 -9.91 0.96 -6.42
N TYR A 225 -8.60 1.17 -6.28
CA TYR A 225 -8.01 2.53 -6.15
C TYR A 225 -6.97 2.86 -7.22
N ALA A 226 -6.41 1.86 -7.87
CA ALA A 226 -5.36 1.99 -8.86
C ALA A 226 -5.55 0.95 -9.97
N GLY A 227 -4.99 1.21 -11.15
CA GLY A 227 -4.96 0.24 -12.23
C GLY A 227 -3.77 0.43 -13.14
N ARG A 228 -3.66 -0.43 -14.17
CA ARG A 228 -2.57 -0.34 -15.14
C ARG A 228 -2.96 0.51 -16.32
N GLU A 229 -2.09 1.47 -16.66
CA GLU A 229 -2.21 2.23 -17.91
C GLU A 229 -1.85 1.34 -19.10
N GLY A 230 -2.71 1.27 -20.11
CA GLY A 230 -2.53 0.35 -21.25
C GLY A 230 -1.26 0.60 -22.09
N ALA A 231 -0.78 1.85 -22.16
CA ALA A 231 0.38 2.20 -22.98
C ALA A 231 1.73 1.84 -22.32
N THR A 232 1.85 2.07 -21.00
CA THR A 232 3.13 1.91 -20.28
C THR A 232 3.14 0.71 -19.34
N GLY A 233 1.97 0.15 -19.00
CA GLY A 233 1.81 -0.88 -17.98
C GLY A 233 2.04 -0.39 -16.55
N ARG A 234 2.24 0.93 -16.35
CA ARG A 234 2.46 1.54 -15.04
C ARG A 234 1.20 1.54 -14.18
N SER A 235 1.40 1.46 -12.87
CA SER A 235 0.36 1.51 -11.87
C SER A 235 -0.04 2.96 -11.60
N VAL A 236 -1.19 3.36 -12.13
CA VAL A 236 -1.74 4.72 -12.07
C VAL A 236 -2.89 4.82 -11.06
N PRO A 237 -3.01 5.93 -10.33
CA PRO A 237 -4.14 6.19 -9.44
C PRO A 237 -5.43 6.43 -10.23
N LEU A 238 -6.57 6.09 -9.62
CA LEU A 238 -7.90 6.47 -10.09
C LEU A 238 -8.46 7.53 -9.14
N ALA A 239 -8.47 8.79 -9.56
CA ALA A 239 -8.64 9.93 -8.65
C ALA A 239 -9.92 9.85 -7.80
N ASP A 240 -11.07 9.58 -8.42
CA ASP A 240 -12.36 9.42 -7.72
C ASP A 240 -12.33 8.28 -6.69
N ARG A 241 -11.61 7.21 -7.01
CA ARG A 241 -11.48 6.03 -6.15
C ARG A 241 -10.49 6.25 -5.01
N VAL A 242 -9.38 6.93 -5.26
CA VAL A 242 -8.43 7.35 -4.22
C VAL A 242 -9.15 8.25 -3.21
N ASN A 243 -9.96 9.19 -3.69
CA ASN A 243 -10.78 10.05 -2.84
C ASN A 243 -11.78 9.24 -2.00
N LEU A 244 -12.49 8.30 -2.63
CA LEU A 244 -13.42 7.42 -1.93
C LEU A 244 -12.72 6.60 -0.84
N LEU A 245 -11.58 5.98 -1.17
CA LEU A 245 -10.81 5.17 -0.22
C LEU A 245 -10.30 6.01 0.95
N ALA A 246 -9.75 7.20 0.68
CA ALA A 246 -9.31 8.15 1.69
C ALA A 246 -10.46 8.57 2.63
N ASP A 247 -11.62 8.90 2.06
CA ASP A 247 -12.80 9.29 2.84
C ASP A 247 -13.27 8.15 3.75
N ARG A 248 -13.33 6.92 3.24
CA ARG A 248 -13.73 5.73 4.02
C ARG A 248 -12.74 5.45 5.15
N ALA A 249 -11.44 5.49 4.88
CA ALA A 249 -10.41 5.32 5.90
C ALA A 249 -10.51 6.39 6.99
N MET A 250 -10.75 7.64 6.63
CA MET A 250 -10.97 8.73 7.59
C MET A 250 -12.22 8.54 8.45
N LYS A 251 -13.31 7.99 7.89
CA LYS A 251 -14.53 7.67 8.66
C LYS A 251 -14.28 6.54 9.66
N TRP A 252 -13.56 5.48 9.26
CA TRP A 252 -13.17 4.39 10.17
C TRP A 252 -12.28 4.88 11.30
N SER A 253 -11.28 5.70 10.99
CA SER A 253 -10.41 6.32 11.99
C SER A 253 -11.21 7.24 12.94
N ASN A 254 -12.13 8.04 12.39
CA ASN A 254 -13.02 8.87 13.20
C ASN A 254 -13.92 8.06 14.14
N LEU A 255 -14.39 6.87 13.74
CA LEU A 255 -15.17 6.02 14.62
C LEU A 255 -14.36 5.58 15.85
N ARG A 256 -13.04 5.46 15.74
CA ARG A 256 -12.15 5.13 16.86
C ARG A 256 -11.96 6.30 17.81
N THR A 257 -11.66 7.48 17.28
CA THR A 257 -11.26 8.66 18.06
C THR A 257 -12.44 9.45 18.62
N LYS A 258 -13.62 9.38 18.00
CA LYS A 258 -14.80 10.12 18.45
C LYS A 258 -15.28 9.65 19.83
N PRO A 259 -15.55 10.57 20.79
CA PRO A 259 -16.14 10.22 22.08
C PRO A 259 -17.46 9.47 21.91
N LYS A 260 -17.73 8.48 22.78
CA LYS A 260 -18.93 7.64 22.68
C LYS A 260 -20.23 8.45 22.68
N VAL A 261 -20.29 9.52 23.49
CA VAL A 261 -21.46 10.40 23.61
C VAL A 261 -21.78 11.16 22.32
N ASP A 262 -20.80 11.35 21.45
CA ASP A 262 -20.96 12.07 20.19
C ASP A 262 -21.17 11.13 18.99
N LYS A 263 -21.11 9.81 19.20
CA LYS A 263 -21.35 8.82 18.14
C LYS A 263 -22.84 8.75 17.85
N LYS A 264 -23.18 9.04 16.58
CA LYS A 264 -24.54 8.93 16.06
C LYS A 264 -24.61 7.65 15.24
N ILE A 265 -25.49 6.72 15.64
CA ILE A 265 -25.66 5.42 14.99
C ILE A 265 -27.04 5.42 14.32
N ALA A 266 -27.07 5.16 13.02
CA ALA A 266 -28.31 4.93 12.28
C ALA A 266 -28.57 3.43 12.18
N ILE A 267 -29.83 3.03 12.37
CA ILE A 267 -30.29 1.64 12.20
C ILE A 267 -31.35 1.66 11.09
N THR A 268 -31.05 0.99 9.98
CA THR A 268 -31.92 0.97 8.79
C THR A 268 -32.72 -0.32 8.77
N ILE A 269 -34.05 -0.20 8.63
CA ILE A 269 -34.97 -1.34 8.48
C ILE A 269 -35.44 -1.36 7.03
N PHE A 270 -35.30 -2.51 6.37
CA PHE A 270 -35.80 -2.73 5.02
C PHE A 270 -37.14 -3.46 5.04
N SER A 271 -37.94 -3.27 3.99
CA SER A 271 -39.21 -3.98 3.78
C SER A 271 -40.20 -3.80 4.93
N PHE A 272 -40.39 -2.56 5.38
CA PHE A 272 -41.43 -2.20 6.35
C PHE A 272 -42.33 -1.07 5.80
N PRO A 273 -43.63 -1.33 5.57
CA PRO A 273 -44.33 -2.62 5.71
C PRO A 273 -43.85 -3.72 4.73
N PRO A 274 -44.00 -5.02 5.06
CA PRO A 274 -43.51 -6.14 4.25
C PRO A 274 -44.48 -6.50 3.11
N ASP A 275 -44.66 -5.59 2.16
CA ASP A 275 -45.69 -5.72 1.10
C ASP A 275 -45.28 -6.64 -0.07
N LYS A 276 -44.01 -7.00 -0.16
CA LYS A 276 -43.49 -7.95 -1.14
C LYS A 276 -43.05 -9.23 -0.41
N GLY A 277 -43.34 -10.39 -1.02
CA GLY A 277 -43.00 -11.71 -0.48
C GLY A 277 -41.48 -11.98 -0.44
N ASN A 278 -41.02 -13.12 -0.95
CA ASN A 278 -39.64 -13.57 -0.78
C ASN A 278 -38.64 -12.87 -1.74
N VAL A 279 -38.47 -11.56 -1.59
CA VAL A 279 -37.43 -10.77 -2.29
C VAL A 279 -36.09 -10.78 -1.55
N GLY A 280 -36.08 -11.22 -0.29
CA GLY A 280 -34.90 -11.29 0.57
C GLY A 280 -34.67 -12.69 1.14
N THR A 281 -33.62 -12.81 1.94
CA THR A 281 -33.19 -14.08 2.55
C THR A 281 -34.07 -14.45 3.75
N ALA A 282 -34.27 -15.75 3.97
CA ALA A 282 -34.85 -16.28 5.20
C ALA A 282 -33.88 -16.03 6.35
N ALA A 283 -34.11 -14.96 7.11
CA ALA A 283 -33.29 -14.63 8.28
C ALA A 283 -33.51 -15.62 9.44
N TYR A 284 -34.59 -16.42 9.38
CA TYR A 284 -34.93 -17.55 10.24
C TYR A 284 -35.64 -18.65 9.45
#